data_AF-A0A1V5D863-F1
#
_entry.id   AF-A0A1V5D863-F1
#
_cell.length_a   1.000
_cell.length_b   1.000
_cell.length_c   1.000
_cell.angle_alpha   90.00
_cell.angle_beta   90.00
_cell.angle_gamma   90.00
#
_symmetry.space_group_name_H-M   'P 1'
#
loop_
_entity.id
_entity.type
_entity.pdbx_description
1 polymer ?
#
loop_
_entity_poly.entity_id
_entity_poly.type
_entity_poly.pdbx_seq_one_letter_code
_entity_poly.pdbx_strand_id
1 'polypeptide(L)'
;MKWQSGFGLVVQIAVPPFPYVILDKEYSSEGLRILFSEKLNEEERSSLHLNDVLQRKNESGDREYVLQGMEGYALCVTGIGRTVPEARDKAYGLINKIIIPKMFYRTDIGLQFMERDGARLRDWGYM
;
A
#
# COMPACT_ATOMS: atom_id res chain seq x y z
N MET A 1 14.55 -16.52 3.64
CA MET A 1 13.89 -15.58 2.71
C MET A 1 13.32 -16.39 1.57
N LYS A 2 11.99 -16.45 1.39
CA LYS A 2 11.33 -17.26 0.36
C LYS A 2 10.95 -16.32 -0.78
N TRP A 3 11.68 -16.36 -1.89
CA TRP A 3 11.32 -15.60 -3.09
C TRP A 3 10.25 -16.36 -3.88
N GLN A 4 9.40 -15.61 -4.57
CA GLN A 4 8.40 -16.14 -5.49
C GLN A 4 8.75 -15.68 -6.91
N SER A 5 8.56 -16.55 -7.90
CA SER A 5 8.72 -16.17 -9.30
C SER A 5 7.54 -15.30 -9.75
N GLY A 6 7.81 -14.31 -10.60
CA GLY A 6 6.82 -13.38 -11.13
C GLY A 6 7.17 -11.92 -10.85
N PHE A 7 6.16 -11.06 -10.89
CA PHE A 7 6.29 -9.63 -10.69
C PHE A 7 5.67 -9.23 -9.34
N GLY A 8 6.40 -8.40 -8.61
CA GLY A 8 5.90 -7.70 -7.43
C GLY A 8 5.73 -6.22 -7.74
N LEU A 9 4.62 -5.65 -7.30
CA LEU A 9 4.33 -4.22 -7.36
C LEU A 9 4.09 -3.72 -5.95
N VAL A 10 4.60 -2.53 -5.62
CA VAL A 10 4.40 -1.89 -4.31
C VAL A 10 3.85 -0.49 -4.54
N VAL A 11 2.76 -0.16 -3.86
CA VAL A 11 2.18 1.19 -3.86
C VAL A 11 2.22 1.73 -2.43
N GLN A 12 2.91 2.86 -2.24
CA GLN A 12 2.86 3.61 -0.99
C GLN A 12 1.53 4.35 -0.88
N ILE A 13 0.81 4.13 0.21
CA ILE A 13 -0.33 4.95 0.64
C ILE A 13 0.19 6.01 1.60
N ALA A 14 -0.03 7.26 1.24
CA ALA A 14 0.38 8.41 2.02
C ALA A 14 -0.84 9.22 2.48
N VAL A 15 -0.66 9.95 3.56
CA VAL A 15 -1.60 10.94 4.12
C VAL A 15 -0.83 12.21 4.46
N PRO A 16 -1.47 13.37 4.60
CA PRO A 16 -0.80 14.55 5.15
C PRO A 16 -0.15 14.22 6.51
N PRO A 17 1.07 14.69 6.81
CA PRO A 17 1.79 15.76 6.11
C PRO A 17 2.86 15.28 5.10
N PHE A 18 2.75 14.06 4.57
CA PHE A 18 3.74 13.52 3.62
C PHE A 18 4.12 14.53 2.52
N PRO A 19 5.42 14.71 2.19
CA PRO A 19 6.59 13.97 2.70
C PRO A 19 7.30 14.66 3.88
N TYR A 20 6.64 15.59 4.59
CA TYR A 20 7.24 16.37 5.66
C TYR A 20 6.99 15.74 7.03
N VAL A 21 7.88 16.01 7.99
CA VAL A 21 7.67 15.66 9.40
C VAL A 21 7.07 16.88 10.10
N ILE A 22 5.91 16.71 10.74
CA ILE A 22 5.30 17.76 11.56
C ILE A 22 5.12 17.26 13.00
N LEU A 23 5.68 18.00 13.95
CA LEU A 23 5.57 17.69 15.39
C LEU A 23 4.22 18.11 15.98
N ASP A 24 3.58 19.10 15.38
CA ASP A 24 2.25 19.57 15.78
C ASP A 24 1.18 18.59 15.31
N LYS A 25 0.45 18.05 16.29
CA LYS A 25 -0.61 17.06 16.06
C LYS A 25 -1.81 17.64 15.31
N GLU A 26 -2.03 18.95 15.37
CA GLU A 26 -3.15 19.58 14.65
C GLU A 26 -3.03 19.42 13.13
N TYR A 27 -1.78 19.37 12.63
CA TYR A 27 -1.47 19.27 11.20
C TYR A 27 -1.05 17.85 10.78
N SER A 28 -1.05 16.90 11.71
CA SER A 28 -0.70 15.51 11.43
C SER A 28 -1.95 14.64 11.18
N SER A 29 -1.72 13.45 10.64
CA SER A 29 -2.76 12.40 10.53
C SER A 29 -2.75 11.41 11.70
N GLU A 30 -2.04 11.74 12.79
CA GLU A 30 -2.01 10.93 14.01
C GLU A 30 -3.44 10.73 14.55
N GLY A 31 -3.78 9.51 14.93
CA GLY A 31 -5.10 9.16 15.44
C GLY A 31 -6.14 8.79 14.37
N LEU A 32 -5.86 9.00 13.08
CA LEU A 32 -6.76 8.52 12.01
C LEU A 32 -6.78 6.99 11.97
N ARG A 33 -7.97 6.44 11.71
CA ARG A 33 -8.18 4.99 11.61
C ARG A 33 -7.97 4.53 10.17
N ILE A 34 -7.34 3.37 10.01
CA ILE A 34 -7.34 2.63 8.74
C ILE A 34 -8.56 1.71 8.74
N LEU A 35 -9.52 2.01 7.88
CA LEU A 35 -10.75 1.25 7.74
C LEU A 35 -10.72 0.44 6.44
N PHE A 36 -11.49 -0.65 6.42
CA PHE A 36 -11.68 -1.47 5.22
C PHE A 36 -13.16 -1.53 4.87
N SER A 37 -13.50 -1.34 3.59
CA SER A 37 -14.88 -1.40 3.10
C SER A 37 -15.49 -2.79 3.22
N GLU A 38 -14.64 -3.83 3.28
CA GLU A 38 -15.03 -5.22 3.43
C GLU A 38 -13.98 -6.00 4.23
N LYS A 39 -14.33 -7.22 4.64
CA LYS A 39 -13.42 -8.09 5.40
C LYS A 39 -12.34 -8.65 4.48
N LEU A 40 -11.10 -8.27 4.74
CA LEU A 40 -9.95 -8.79 3.99
C LEU A 40 -9.69 -10.27 4.30
N ASN A 41 -9.38 -11.03 3.25
CA ASN A 41 -8.88 -12.39 3.36
C ASN A 41 -7.39 -12.42 3.77
N GLU A 42 -6.84 -13.61 4.00
CA GLU A 42 -5.45 -13.75 4.49
C GLU A 42 -4.39 -13.34 3.45
N GLU A 43 -4.62 -13.56 2.14
CA GLU A 43 -3.71 -13.10 1.08
C GLU A 43 -3.66 -11.56 1.03
N GLU A 44 -4.82 -10.92 1.07
CA GLU A 44 -4.95 -9.47 1.10
C GLU A 44 -4.28 -8.88 2.34
N ARG A 45 -4.51 -9.47 3.52
CA ARG A 45 -3.86 -9.05 4.77
C ARG A 45 -2.34 -9.16 4.69
N SER A 46 -1.83 -10.25 4.12
CA SER A 46 -0.38 -10.44 3.93
C SER A 46 0.25 -9.44 2.96
N SER A 47 -0.59 -8.77 2.16
CA SER A 47 -0.19 -7.77 1.17
C SER A 47 -0.23 -6.34 1.70
N LEU A 48 -0.63 -6.14 2.97
CA LEU A 48 -0.62 -4.85 3.65
C LEU A 48 0.59 -4.75 4.58
N HIS A 49 1.40 -3.71 4.39
CA HIS A 49 2.59 -3.44 5.20
C HIS A 49 2.40 -2.10 5.90
N LEU A 50 2.10 -2.14 7.19
CA LEU A 50 1.75 -0.97 7.99
C LEU A 50 2.99 -0.17 8.39
N ASN A 51 2.92 1.16 8.33
CA ASN A 51 3.99 2.06 8.76
C ASN A 51 3.50 2.94 9.92
N ASP A 52 4.21 2.89 11.06
CA ASP A 52 3.85 3.63 12.28
C ASP A 52 2.35 3.55 12.63
N VAL A 53 1.82 2.31 12.66
CA VAL A 53 0.42 2.03 12.98
C VAL A 53 0.33 1.29 14.30
N LEU A 54 -0.48 1.81 15.22
CA LEU A 54 -0.90 1.07 16.40
C LEU A 54 -1.97 0.06 15.99
N GLN A 55 -1.65 -1.23 16.13
CA GLN A 55 -2.62 -2.31 16.01
C GLN A 55 -3.12 -2.72 17.40
N ARG A 56 -4.42 -2.61 17.64
CA ARG A 56 -5.05 -3.03 18.91
C ARG A 56 -6.38 -3.74 18.68
N LYS A 57 -6.98 -4.27 19.75
CA LYS A 57 -8.39 -4.70 19.73
C LYS A 57 -9.27 -3.55 20.22
N ASN A 58 -10.40 -3.32 19.56
CA ASN A 58 -11.41 -2.40 20.06
C ASN A 58 -12.28 -3.06 21.15
N GLU A 59 -13.24 -2.33 21.69
CA GLU A 59 -14.17 -2.80 22.74
C GLU A 59 -14.99 -4.03 22.30
N SER A 60 -15.26 -4.17 21.01
CA SER A 60 -15.95 -5.32 20.41
C SER A 60 -15.03 -6.53 20.17
N GLY A 61 -13.72 -6.39 20.40
CA GLY A 61 -12.71 -7.42 20.21
C GLY A 61 -12.11 -7.50 18.80
N ASP A 62 -12.55 -6.64 17.88
CA ASP A 62 -12.06 -6.58 16.50
C ASP A 62 -10.72 -5.85 16.40
N ARG A 63 -9.93 -6.19 15.37
CA ARG A 63 -8.67 -5.49 15.10
C ARG A 63 -8.95 -4.07 14.62
N GLU A 64 -8.25 -3.13 15.23
CA GLU A 64 -8.24 -1.72 14.89
C GLU A 64 -6.81 -1.29 14.57
N TYR A 65 -6.70 -0.40 13.58
CA TYR A 65 -5.46 0.17 13.09
C TYR A 65 -5.54 1.69 13.18
N VAL A 66 -4.62 2.30 13.92
CA VAL A 66 -4.58 3.76 14.14
C VAL A 66 -3.21 4.30 13.74
N LEU A 67 -3.20 5.33 12.91
CA LEU A 67 -1.97 6.01 12.49
C LEU A 67 -1.31 6.71 13.68
N GLN A 68 0.00 6.50 13.85
CA GLN A 68 0.82 7.11 14.90
C GLN A 68 1.99 7.93 14.33
N GLY A 69 2.26 7.82 13.03
CA GLY A 69 3.39 8.48 12.37
C GLY A 69 3.20 9.99 12.17
N MET A 70 4.33 10.72 12.22
CA MET A 70 4.39 12.18 12.00
C MET A 70 4.71 12.59 10.57
N GLU A 71 5.02 11.63 9.70
CA GLU A 71 5.56 11.87 8.36
C GLU A 71 4.55 11.56 7.24
N GLY A 72 3.40 10.99 7.59
CA GLY A 72 2.33 10.69 6.64
C GLY A 72 2.50 9.40 5.82
N TYR A 73 3.48 8.54 6.12
CA TYR A 73 3.53 7.19 5.58
C TYR A 73 2.52 6.29 6.30
N ALA A 74 1.40 5.95 5.64
CA ALA A 74 0.35 5.16 6.28
C ALA A 74 0.59 3.65 6.17
N LEU A 75 0.73 3.15 4.94
CA LEU A 75 1.03 1.74 4.65
C LEU A 75 1.52 1.56 3.22
N CYS A 76 2.13 0.42 2.92
CA CYS A 76 2.37 -0.04 1.56
C CYS A 76 1.42 -1.18 1.22
N VAL A 77 0.92 -1.20 -0.01
CA VAL A 77 0.15 -2.32 -0.57
C VAL A 77 0.98 -3.01 -1.63
N THR A 78 1.11 -4.32 -1.51
CA THR A 78 1.82 -5.15 -2.49
C THR A 78 0.86 -5.95 -3.35
N GLY A 79 1.17 -6.09 -4.63
CA GLY A 79 0.51 -7.05 -5.52
C GLY A 79 1.53 -7.98 -6.16
N ILE A 80 1.21 -9.27 -6.26
CA ILE A 80 2.08 -10.29 -6.84
C ILE A 80 1.32 -11.04 -7.93
N GLY A 81 1.88 -11.08 -9.14
CA GLY A 81 1.28 -11.71 -10.31
C GLY A 81 2.31 -12.30 -11.26
N ARG A 82 1.87 -13.10 -12.23
CA ARG A 82 2.74 -13.62 -13.29
C ARG A 82 3.09 -12.56 -14.32
N THR A 83 2.30 -11.50 -14.38
CA THR A 83 2.50 -10.33 -15.23
C THR A 83 2.38 -9.05 -14.41
N VAL A 84 2.93 -7.94 -14.91
CA VAL A 84 2.77 -6.62 -14.27
C VAL A 84 1.31 -6.17 -14.21
N PRO A 85 0.47 -6.34 -15.25
CA PRO A 85 -0.97 -6.09 -15.16
C PRO A 85 -1.65 -6.84 -14.00
N GLU A 86 -1.40 -8.15 -13.86
CA GLU A 86 -1.98 -8.93 -12.75
C GLU A 86 -1.53 -8.42 -11.38
N ALA A 87 -0.23 -8.13 -11.21
CA ALA A 87 0.29 -7.57 -9.97
C ALA A 87 -0.34 -6.21 -9.65
N ARG A 88 -0.55 -5.39 -10.68
CA ARG A 88 -1.19 -4.08 -10.58
C ARG A 88 -2.66 -4.21 -10.18
N ASP A 89 -3.43 -5.07 -10.84
CA ASP A 89 -4.85 -5.30 -10.53
C ASP A 89 -5.04 -5.75 -9.08
N LYS A 90 -4.18 -6.65 -8.59
CA LYS A 90 -4.21 -7.07 -7.18
C LYS A 90 -3.90 -5.92 -6.22
N ALA A 91 -2.85 -5.15 -6.48
CA ALA A 91 -2.46 -4.05 -5.62
C ALA A 91 -3.55 -2.97 -5.57
N TYR A 92 -3.97 -2.44 -6.73
CA TYR A 92 -4.97 -1.38 -6.79
C TYR A 92 -6.38 -1.85 -6.40
N GLY A 93 -6.71 -3.12 -6.68
CA GLY A 93 -7.94 -3.74 -6.20
C GLY A 93 -8.02 -3.78 -4.67
N LEU A 94 -6.91 -4.08 -3.98
CA LEU A 94 -6.83 -4.02 -2.53
C LEU A 94 -6.86 -2.58 -2.01
N ILE A 95 -6.17 -1.64 -2.66
CA ILE A 95 -6.20 -0.21 -2.29
C ILE A 95 -7.63 0.35 -2.30
N ASN A 96 -8.46 -0.05 -3.26
CA ASN A 96 -9.86 0.37 -3.34
C ASN A 96 -10.71 -0.06 -2.13
N LYS A 97 -10.24 -1.02 -1.35
CA LYS A 97 -10.88 -1.47 -0.11
C LYS A 97 -10.46 -0.66 1.10
N ILE A 98 -9.42 0.17 0.98
CA ILE A 98 -8.82 0.92 2.09
C ILE A 98 -9.46 2.31 2.17
N ILE A 99 -9.88 2.68 3.36
CA ILE A 99 -10.47 3.98 3.65
C ILE A 99 -9.64 4.64 4.74
N ILE A 100 -8.92 5.70 4.35
CA ILE A 100 -8.23 6.62 5.26
C ILE A 100 -8.53 8.04 4.77
N PRO A 101 -9.01 8.97 5.64
CA PRO A 101 -9.26 10.34 5.23
C PRO A 101 -8.02 10.98 4.59
N LYS A 102 -8.22 11.68 3.47
CA LYS A 102 -7.17 12.39 2.72
C LYS A 102 -6.01 11.49 2.24
N MET A 103 -6.20 10.17 2.16
CA MET A 103 -5.18 9.33 1.56
C MET A 103 -4.98 9.64 0.09
N PHE A 104 -3.73 9.51 -0.34
CA PHE A 104 -3.36 9.61 -1.74
C PHE A 104 -2.25 8.61 -2.03
N TYR A 105 -2.14 8.24 -3.30
CA TYR A 105 -1.15 7.31 -3.80
C TYR A 105 -0.96 7.54 -5.29
N ARG A 106 0.18 7.10 -5.81
CA ARG A 106 0.44 7.15 -7.25
C ARG A 106 -0.40 6.10 -7.97
N THR A 107 -1.09 6.52 -9.02
CA THR A 107 -1.92 5.63 -9.86
C THR A 107 -1.18 5.08 -11.06
N ASP A 108 0.08 5.46 -11.29
CA ASP A 108 0.85 5.13 -12.51
C ASP A 108 1.94 4.07 -12.28
N ILE A 109 2.02 3.49 -11.08
CA ILE A 109 3.04 2.48 -10.75
C ILE A 109 2.89 1.26 -11.67
N GLY A 110 3.96 0.93 -12.39
CA GLY A 110 4.00 -0.20 -13.33
C GLY A 110 3.63 0.14 -14.78
N LEU A 111 3.03 1.31 -15.06
CA LEU A 111 2.61 1.67 -16.43
C LEU A 111 3.80 1.79 -17.39
N GLN A 112 4.83 2.56 -17.03
CA GLN A 112 6.02 2.74 -17.87
C GLN A 112 6.71 1.41 -18.22
N PHE A 113 6.72 0.46 -17.27
CA PHE A 113 7.27 -0.87 -17.51
C PHE A 113 6.44 -1.64 -18.55
N MET A 114 5.12 -1.62 -18.42
CA MET A 114 4.21 -2.28 -19.36
C MET A 114 4.31 -1.67 -20.77
N GLU A 115 4.41 -0.35 -20.86
CA GLU A 115 4.38 0.41 -22.11
C GLU A 115 5.71 0.33 -22.88
N ARG A 116 6.84 0.31 -22.16
CA ARG A 116 8.14 0.48 -22.82
C ARG A 116 9.27 -0.35 -22.22
N ASP A 117 9.50 -0.24 -20.92
CA ASP A 117 10.76 -0.71 -20.35
C ASP A 117 10.83 -2.25 -20.30
N GLY A 118 9.69 -2.92 -20.13
CA GLY A 118 9.62 -4.39 -20.16
C GLY A 118 9.97 -4.97 -21.54
N ALA A 119 9.63 -4.29 -22.63
CA ALA A 119 10.04 -4.71 -23.98
C ALA A 119 11.55 -4.56 -24.16
N ARG A 120 12.11 -3.40 -23.78
CA ARG A 120 13.55 -3.14 -23.85
C ARG A 120 14.37 -4.15 -23.06
N LEU A 121 13.93 -4.50 -21.85
CA LEU A 121 14.63 -5.48 -21.01
C LEU A 121 14.65 -6.87 -21.64
N ARG A 122 13.57 -7.29 -22.31
CA ARG A 122 13.53 -8.53 -23.08
C ARG A 122 14.46 -8.47 -24.29
N ASP A 123 14.43 -7.37 -25.05
CA ASP A 123 15.29 -7.18 -26.22
C ASP A 123 16.79 -7.19 -25.85
N TRP A 124 17.13 -6.69 -24.66
CA TRP A 124 18.49 -6.70 -24.12
C TRP A 124 18.89 -8.01 -23.44
N GLY A 125 17.97 -8.99 -23.30
CA GLY A 125 18.24 -10.27 -22.66
C GLY A 125 18.35 -10.22 -21.14
N TYR A 126 17.84 -9.17 -20.49
CA TYR A 126 17.74 -9.08 -19.02
C TYR A 126 16.48 -9.75 -18.46
N MET A 127 15.54 -10.15 -19.33
CA MET A 127 14.28 -10.83 -19.03
C MET A 127 13.93 -11.83 -20.11
#